data_AF-A0A927USS9-F1
#
_entry.id   AF-A0A927USS9-F1
#
_cell.length_a   1.000
_cell.length_b   1.000
_cell.length_c   1.000
_cell.angle_alpha   90.00
_cell.angle_beta   90.00
_cell.angle_gamma   90.00
#
_symmetry.space_group_name_H-M   'P 1'
#
loop_
_entity.id
_entity.type
_entity.pdbx_description
1 polymer ?
#
loop_
_entity_poly.entity_id
_entity_poly.type
_entity_poly.pdbx_seq_one_letter_code
_entity_poly.pdbx_strand_id
1 'polypeptide(L)' 'MHKKKMVAPIIITVIIVLYYVVYFGFLISLLDGIWKYALGIIPLVFSVLMVYVCIERINEIKEGEEDDISKY' A
#
# COMPACT_ATOMS: atom_id res chain seq x y z
N MET A 1 20.40 -1.51 11.58
CA MET A 1 19.67 -2.75 11.20
C MET A 1 18.17 -2.53 10.95
N HIS A 2 17.56 -1.41 11.39
CA HIS A 2 16.10 -1.21 11.39
C HIS A 2 15.48 -0.63 10.10
N LYS A 3 16.17 0.24 9.35
CA LYS A 3 15.69 0.71 8.03
C LYS A 3 15.33 -0.44 7.07
N LYS A 4 16.06 -1.58 7.14
CA LYS A 4 15.77 -2.77 6.32
C LYS A 4 14.40 -3.40 6.63
N LYS A 5 13.91 -3.33 7.88
CA LYS A 5 12.60 -3.90 8.27
C LYS A 5 11.43 -3.09 7.70
N MET A 6 11.59 -1.78 7.55
CA MET A 6 10.59 -0.88 6.97
C MET A 6 10.59 -0.89 5.44
N VAL A 7 11.73 -1.26 4.82
CA VAL A 7 11.85 -1.34 3.36
C VAL A 7 10.94 -2.40 2.76
N ALA A 8 10.76 -3.55 3.44
CA ALA A 8 9.91 -4.63 2.96
C ALA A 8 8.43 -4.22 2.77
N PRO A 9 7.71 -3.70 3.78
CA PRO A 9 6.32 -3.29 3.60
C PRO A 9 6.17 -2.17 2.56
N ILE A 10 7.07 -1.17 2.55
CA ILE A 10 7.06 -0.05 1.61
C ILE A 10 7.23 -0.53 0.16
N ILE A 11 8.22 -1.38 -0.12
CA ILE A 11 8.45 -1.90 -1.47
C ILE A 11 7.22 -2.68 -1.96
N ILE A 12 6.64 -3.53 -1.11
CA ILE A 12 5.44 -4.30 -1.46
C ILE A 12 4.27 -3.36 -1.76
N THR A 13 4.06 -2.32 -0.96
CA THR A 13 2.99 -1.34 -1.23
C THR A 13 3.20 -0.64 -2.56
N VAL A 14 4.43 -0.19 -2.83
CA VAL A 14 4.78 0.51 -4.08
C VAL A 14 4.56 -0.40 -5.29
N ILE A 15 4.98 -1.67 -5.23
CA ILE A 15 4.77 -2.65 -6.30
C ILE A 15 3.28 -2.87 -6.57
N ILE A 16 2.47 -3.05 -5.51
CA ILE A 16 1.02 -3.27 -5.65
C ILE A 16 0.32 -2.05 -6.23
N VAL A 17 0.68 -0.84 -5.78
CA VAL A 17 0.12 0.41 -6.31
C VAL A 17 0.48 0.55 -7.80
N LEU A 18 1.73 0.31 -8.18
CA LEU A 18 2.15 0.32 -9.58
C LEU A 18 1.38 -0.70 -10.43
N TYR A 19 1.21 -1.92 -9.91
CA TYR A 19 0.42 -2.97 -10.55
C TYR A 19 -1.02 -2.51 -10.78
N TYR A 20 -1.66 -1.88 -9.78
CA TYR A 20 -3.03 -1.38 -9.93
C TYR A 20 -3.15 -0.21 -10.90
N VAL A 21 -2.16 0.67 -10.98
CA VAL A 21 -2.13 1.75 -11.98
C VAL A 21 -2.06 1.17 -13.39
N VAL A 22 -1.19 0.19 -13.62
CA VAL A 22 -1.07 -0.48 -14.92
C VAL A 22 -2.37 -1.23 -15.25
N TYR A 23 -2.91 -1.99 -14.29
CA TYR A 23 -4.19 -2.69 -14.43
C TYR A 23 -5.32 -1.73 -14.81
N PHE A 24 -5.44 -0.59 -14.13
CA PHE A 24 -6.48 0.40 -14.40
C PHE A 24 -6.30 1.04 -15.79
N GLY A 25 -5.06 1.30 -16.21
CA GLY A 25 -4.75 1.75 -17.57
C GLY A 25 -5.24 0.76 -18.63
N PHE A 26 -4.90 -0.52 -18.49
CA PHE A 26 -5.40 -1.58 -19.37
C PHE A 26 -6.93 -1.70 -19.34
N LEU A 27 -7.53 -1.59 -18.16
CA LEU A 27 -8.97 -1.72 -17.97
C LEU A 27 -9.75 -0.61 -18.69
N ILE A 28 -9.26 0.63 -18.66
CA ILE A 28 -9.85 1.74 -19.42
C ILE A 28 -9.70 1.54 -20.93
N SER A 29 -8.58 0.98 -21.39
CA SER A 29 -8.31 0.76 -22.82
C SER A 29 -9.08 -0.43 -23.42
N LEU A 30 -9.38 -1.47 -22.64
CA LEU A 30 -10.00 -2.70 -23.12
C LEU A 30 -11.52 -2.74 -22.97
N LEU A 31 -12.09 -2.07 -21.96
CA LEU A 31 -13.52 -2.10 -21.67
C LEU A 31 -14.20 -0.79 -22.06
N ASP A 32 -15.33 -0.92 -22.76
CA ASP A 32 -16.27 0.16 -23.00
C ASP A 32 -17.55 -0.02 -22.18
N GLY A 33 -18.13 1.11 -21.75
CA GLY A 33 -19.27 1.15 -20.85
C GLY A 33 -18.92 1.48 -19.40
N ILE A 34 -19.94 1.48 -18.53
CA ILE A 34 -19.83 2.00 -17.16
C ILE A 34 -19.13 1.04 -16.19
N TRP A 35 -19.04 -0.23 -16.56
CA TRP A 35 -18.49 -1.30 -15.72
C TRP A 35 -17.00 -1.09 -15.39
N LYS A 36 -16.27 -0.36 -16.25
CA LYS A 36 -14.86 -0.02 -16.00
C LYS A 36 -14.65 0.86 -14.77
N TYR A 37 -15.62 1.72 -14.45
CA TYR A 37 -15.53 2.54 -13.24
C TYR A 37 -15.75 1.70 -11.98
N ALA A 38 -16.71 0.77 -12.01
CA ALA A 38 -16.94 -0.15 -10.89
C ALA A 38 -15.72 -1.05 -10.62
N LEU A 39 -15.16 -1.65 -11.67
CA LEU A 39 -13.96 -2.50 -11.57
C LEU A 39 -12.68 -1.72 -11.23
N GLY A 40 -12.63 -0.42 -11.50
CA GLY A 40 -11.49 0.42 -11.18
C GLY A 40 -11.53 1.09 -9.80
N ILE A 41 -12.73 1.39 -9.29
CA ILE A 41 -12.90 1.96 -7.94
C ILE A 41 -12.47 0.96 -6.88
N ILE A 42 -12.78 -0.33 -7.05
CA ILE A 42 -12.41 -1.39 -6.10
C ILE A 42 -10.89 -1.42 -5.83
N PRO A 43 -10.02 -1.62 -6.84
CA PRO A 43 -8.57 -1.64 -6.62
C PRO A 43 -8.04 -0.29 -6.11
N LEU A 44 -8.67 0.84 -6.45
CA LEU A 44 -8.33 2.14 -5.87
C LEU A 44 -8.55 2.18 -4.35
N VAL A 45 -9.71 1.73 -3.88
CA VAL A 45 -10.01 1.64 -2.44
C VAL A 45 -9.01 0.71 -1.75
N PHE A 46 -8.74 -0.46 -2.33
CA PHE A 46 -7.73 -1.38 -1.80
C PHE A 46 -6.32 -0.78 -1.77
N SER A 47 -5.96 0.06 -2.74
CA SER A 47 -4.67 0.76 -2.77
C SER A 47 -4.52 1.69 -1.57
N VAL A 48 -5.56 2.48 -1.28
CA VAL A 48 -5.58 3.41 -0.13
C VAL A 48 -5.49 2.63 1.18
N LEU A 49 -6.26 1.54 1.33
CA LEU A 49 -6.21 0.70 2.52
C LEU A 49 -4.83 0.06 2.72
N MET A 50 -4.18 -0.41 1.65
CA MET A 50 -2.83 -0.95 1.71
C MET A 50 -1.80 0.08 2.19
N VAL A 51 -1.90 1.32 1.72
CA VAL A 51 -1.03 2.42 2.18
C VAL A 51 -1.27 2.72 3.66
N TYR A 52 -2.54 2.75 4.09
CA TYR A 52 -2.89 2.96 5.50
C TYR A 52 -2.28 1.90 6.41
N VAL A 53 -2.47 0.61 6.09
CA VAL A 53 -1.89 -0.50 6.87
C VAL A 53 -0.35 -0.47 6.85
N CYS A 54 0.27 -0.04 5.73
CA CYS A 54 1.71 0.13 5.67
C CYS A 54 2.19 1.23 6.63
N ILE A 55 1.46 2.35 6.75
CA ILE A 55 1.79 3.44 7.67
C ILE A 55 1.61 2.97 9.12
N GLU A 56 0.52 2.27 9.43
CA GLU A 56 0.28 1.70 10.75
C GLU A 56 1.42 0.76 11.15
N ARG A 57 1.83 -0.14 10.25
CA ARG A 57 2.95 -1.04 10.50
C ARG A 57 4.28 -0.33 10.69
N ILE A 58 4.50 0.77 9.96
CA ILE A 58 5.67 1.64 10.15
C ILE A 58 5.64 2.28 11.54
N ASN A 59 4.48 2.71 12.02
CA ASN A 59 4.33 3.32 13.34
C ASN A 59 4.49 2.28 14.45
N GLU A 60 3.90 1.09 14.33
CA GLU A 60 4.10 -0.01 15.30
C GLU A 60 5.58 -0.36 15.49
N ILE A 61 6.35 -0.41 14.39
CA ILE A 61 7.79 -0.70 14.46
C ILE A 61 8.54 0.44 15.17
N LYS A 62 8.11 1.69 15.01
CA LYS A 62 8.73 2.86 15.66
C LYS A 62 8.35 2.97 17.15
N GLU A 63 7.09 2.77 17.49
CA GLU A 63 6.59 2.85 18.87
C GLU A 63 7.13 1.72 19.73
N GLY A 64 7.17 0.49 19.19
CA GLY A 64 7.83 -0.63 19.87
C GLY A 64 9.33 -0.41 20.09
N GLU A 65 9.97 0.43 19.27
CA GLU A 65 11.35 0.86 19.51
C GLU A 65 11.42 1.92 20.63
N GLU A 66 10.54 2.92 20.66
CA GLU A 66 10.51 3.97 21.70
C GLU A 66 10.24 3.42 23.11
N ASP A 67 9.39 2.38 23.25
CA ASP A 67 9.15 1.73 24.53
C ASP A 67 10.40 0.98 25.06
N ASP A 68 11.12 0.30 24.16
CA ASP A 68 12.34 -0.46 24.52
C ASP A 68 13.50 0.44 24.98
N ILE A 69 13.68 1.63 24.38
CA ILE A 69 14.71 2.61 24.82
C ILE A 69 14.37 3.28 26.14
N SER A 70 13.09 3.40 26.50
CA SER A 70 12.68 4.02 27.77
C SER A 70 13.03 3.18 29.01
N LYS A 71 13.40 1.90 28.80
CA LYS A 71 13.74 0.94 29.86
C LYS A 71 15.22 0.91 30.27
N TYR A 72 16.05 1.81 29.76
CA TYR A 72 17.47 1.93 30.11
C TYR A 72 17.88 3.38 30.34
#